data_AF-A0A2P4QQW9-F1
#
_entry.id   AF-A0A2P4QQW9-F1
#
_cell.length_a   1.000
_cell.length_b   1.000
_cell.length_c   1.000
_cell.angle_alpha   90.00
_cell.angle_beta   90.00
_cell.angle_gamma   90.00
#
_symmetry.space_group_name_H-M   'P 1'
#
loop_
_entity.id
_entity.type
_entity.pdbx_description
1 polymer ?
#
loop_
_entity_poly.entity_id
_entity_poly.type
_entity_poly.pdbx_seq_one_letter_code
_entity_poly.pdbx_strand_id
1 'polypeptide(L)'
;MFSKIIAYLLLYYLVYKTSLPPNPSPKLTKIKKFSLSEILLVYFLPYPFIILWSLCTLCYIYIMYQQEHNNVVIINVRFSEWSFYDIVFYILNIFGCFIRLWCFRTLKEFFTFNVTILKNHRLIDTGPYALVIHPSYTGVILMTLNVQYMIYQLHYYIPIYSPVDFSPFIFNWYYYTLFIFLYVYLGTQRILNEENLLKQKFGREWDLYSKKRKRFIPYLI
;
A
#
# COMPACT_ATOMS: atom_id res chain seq x y z
N MET A 1 -17.31 -17.41 -9.56
CA MET A 1 -16.60 -17.81 -8.31
C MET A 1 -15.13 -18.20 -8.52
N PHE A 2 -14.79 -19.35 -9.12
CA PHE A 2 -13.39 -19.85 -9.17
C PHE A 2 -12.39 -18.89 -9.82
N SER A 3 -12.76 -18.25 -10.93
CA SER A 3 -11.91 -17.25 -11.60
C SER A 3 -11.54 -16.07 -10.68
N LYS A 4 -12.51 -15.59 -9.89
CA LYS A 4 -12.31 -14.48 -8.95
C LYS A 4 -11.47 -14.91 -7.74
N ILE A 5 -11.65 -16.13 -7.22
CA ILE A 5 -10.77 -16.70 -6.18
C ILE A 5 -9.31 -16.71 -6.67
N ILE A 6 -9.06 -17.27 -7.86
CA ILE A 6 -7.71 -17.34 -8.44
C ILE A 6 -7.13 -15.93 -8.61
N ALA A 7 -7.92 -14.98 -9.10
CA ALA A 7 -7.49 -13.60 -9.28
C ALA A 7 -7.06 -12.94 -7.96
N TYR A 8 -7.84 -13.08 -6.89
CA TYR A 8 -7.52 -12.52 -5.57
C TYR A 8 -6.35 -13.24 -4.89
N LEU A 9 -6.16 -14.55 -5.11
CA LEU A 9 -4.97 -15.27 -4.62
C LEU A 9 -3.69 -14.80 -5.32
N LEU A 10 -3.73 -14.60 -6.64
CA LEU A 10 -2.61 -14.02 -7.39
C LEU A 10 -2.31 -12.59 -6.91
N LEU A 11 -3.35 -11.79 -6.71
CA LEU A 11 -3.21 -10.43 -6.21
C LEU A 11 -2.63 -10.42 -4.80
N TYR A 12 -3.10 -11.32 -3.93
CA TYR A 12 -2.56 -11.49 -2.59
C TYR A 12 -1.06 -11.76 -2.61
N TYR A 13 -0.61 -12.69 -3.46
CA TYR A 13 0.82 -12.97 -3.62
C TYR A 13 1.63 -11.74 -4.06
N LEU A 14 1.12 -10.98 -5.03
CA LEU A 14 1.79 -9.77 -5.52
C LEU A 14 1.85 -8.66 -4.46
N VAL A 15 0.75 -8.41 -3.75
CA VAL A 15 0.68 -7.43 -2.66
C VAL A 15 1.60 -7.83 -1.52
N TYR A 16 1.63 -9.10 -1.14
CA TYR A 16 2.53 -9.63 -0.12
C TYR A 16 3.99 -9.41 -0.50
N LYS A 17 4.38 -9.83 -1.72
CA LYS A 17 5.74 -9.68 -2.23
C LYS A 17 6.19 -8.24 -2.32
N THR A 18 5.28 -7.33 -2.68
CA THR A 18 5.59 -5.89 -2.81
C THR A 18 5.51 -5.15 -1.48
N SER A 19 4.86 -5.70 -0.46
CA SER A 19 4.79 -5.10 0.88
C SER A 19 5.96 -5.52 1.79
N LEU A 20 6.70 -6.56 1.42
CA LEU A 20 7.93 -6.95 2.10
C LEU A 20 9.16 -6.22 1.54
N PRO A 21 10.15 -5.89 2.39
CA PRO A 21 11.38 -5.28 1.93
C PRO A 21 12.17 -6.28 1.06
N PRO A 22 12.61 -5.90 -0.15
CA PRO A 22 13.39 -6.78 -1.03
C PRO A 22 14.79 -7.05 -0.51
N ASN A 23 15.31 -6.15 0.35
CA ASN A 23 16.63 -6.25 0.96
C ASN A 23 16.49 -6.29 2.49
N PRO A 24 17.38 -7.01 3.21
CA PRO A 24 17.40 -6.97 4.66
C PRO A 24 17.67 -5.54 5.15
N SER A 25 17.03 -5.16 6.26
CA SER A 25 17.27 -3.87 6.89
C SER A 25 18.76 -3.72 7.22
N PRO A 26 19.40 -2.61 6.86
CA PRO A 26 20.81 -2.40 7.17
C PRO A 26 21.02 -2.46 8.68
N LYS A 27 22.08 -3.15 9.13
CA LYS A 27 22.46 -3.20 10.55
C LYS A 27 22.64 -1.77 11.06
N LEU A 28 21.77 -1.35 11.98
CA LEU A 28 21.75 -0.02 12.60
C LEU A 28 23.07 0.23 13.32
N THR A 29 24.07 0.72 12.59
CA THR A 29 25.44 0.91 13.11
C THR A 29 25.58 2.19 13.92
N LYS A 30 24.58 3.09 13.85
CA LYS A 30 24.40 4.21 14.77
C LYS A 30 22.90 4.38 14.99
N ILE A 31 22.44 4.30 16.24
CA ILE A 31 21.06 4.61 16.61
C ILE A 31 20.85 6.10 16.35
N LYS A 32 20.43 6.45 15.13
CA LYS A 32 19.77 7.72 14.90
C LYS A 32 18.51 7.68 15.77
N LYS A 33 18.27 8.69 16.61
CA LYS A 33 16.97 8.85 17.29
C LYS A 33 15.91 8.93 16.19
N PHE A 34 15.23 7.81 15.92
CA PHE A 34 14.10 7.79 15.01
C PHE A 34 12.99 8.62 15.66
N SER A 35 12.39 9.51 14.88
CA SER A 35 11.18 10.19 15.29
C SER A 35 10.05 9.17 15.47
N LEU A 36 9.07 9.45 16.36
CA LEU A 36 7.93 8.56 16.59
C LEU A 36 7.20 8.22 15.28
N SER A 37 7.09 9.19 14.37
CA SER A 37 6.54 9.00 13.04
C SER A 37 7.35 7.98 12.22
N GLU A 38 8.68 8.05 12.21
CA GLU A 38 9.52 7.08 11.48
C GLU A 38 9.38 5.65 12.02
N ILE A 39 9.28 5.47 13.35
CA ILE A 39 9.07 4.16 13.95
C ILE A 39 7.70 3.60 13.54
N LEU A 40 6.64 4.41 13.64
CA LEU A 40 5.30 4.05 13.20
C LEU A 40 5.27 3.71 11.70
N LEU A 41 5.98 4.48 10.87
CA LEU A 41 5.97 4.29 9.41
C LEU A 41 6.78 3.10 8.91
N VAL A 42 7.87 2.76 9.60
CA VAL A 42 8.76 1.67 9.19
C VAL A 42 8.28 0.32 9.71
N TYR A 43 7.89 0.27 10.98
CA TYR A 43 7.59 -1.00 11.66
C TYR A 43 6.08 -1.23 11.79
N PHE A 44 5.28 -0.18 11.96
CA PHE A 44 3.84 -0.28 12.21
C PHE A 44 2.98 -0.18 10.94
N LEU A 45 3.53 0.19 9.78
CA LEU A 45 2.74 0.31 8.55
C LEU A 45 2.77 -0.92 7.61
N PRO A 46 3.90 -1.56 7.28
CA PRO A 46 3.89 -2.67 6.32
C PRO A 46 3.30 -3.96 6.89
N TYR A 47 3.62 -4.35 8.13
CA TYR A 47 3.13 -5.61 8.71
C TYR A 47 1.63 -5.55 9.05
N PRO A 48 1.12 -4.51 9.72
CA PRO A 48 -0.33 -4.37 9.93
C PRO A 48 -1.11 -4.20 8.63
N PHE A 49 -0.54 -3.54 7.61
CA PHE A 49 -1.17 -3.50 6.28
C PHE A 49 -1.30 -4.89 5.66
N ILE A 50 -0.23 -5.70 5.69
CA ILE A 50 -0.29 -7.09 5.20
C ILE A 50 -1.32 -7.89 5.99
N ILE A 51 -1.34 -7.79 7.32
CA ILE A 51 -2.30 -8.50 8.17
C ILE A 51 -3.74 -8.08 7.83
N LEU A 52 -4.02 -6.78 7.77
CA LEU A 52 -5.33 -6.25 7.40
C LEU A 52 -5.74 -6.73 6.01
N TRP A 53 -4.85 -6.67 5.04
CA TRP A 53 -5.08 -7.15 3.69
C TRP A 53 -5.39 -8.66 3.66
N SER A 54 -4.63 -9.47 4.39
CA SER A 54 -4.87 -10.92 4.52
C SER A 54 -6.25 -11.19 5.11
N LEU A 55 -6.59 -10.52 6.22
CA LEU A 55 -7.88 -10.69 6.88
C LEU A 55 -9.04 -10.29 5.96
N CYS A 56 -8.96 -9.11 5.34
CA CYS A 56 -10.01 -8.66 4.42
C CYS A 56 -10.15 -9.60 3.21
N THR A 57 -9.05 -10.12 2.65
CA THR A 57 -9.09 -11.07 1.52
C THR A 57 -9.75 -12.39 1.94
N LEU A 58 -9.41 -12.91 3.12
CA LEU A 58 -10.02 -14.12 3.66
C LEU A 58 -11.51 -13.93 3.94
N CYS A 59 -11.90 -12.82 4.58
CA CYS A 59 -13.29 -12.46 4.81
C CYS A 59 -14.07 -12.34 3.49
N TYR A 60 -13.48 -11.70 2.48
CA TYR A 60 -14.08 -11.56 1.15
C TYR A 60 -14.35 -12.91 0.49
N ILE A 61 -13.35 -13.80 0.47
CA ILE A 61 -13.50 -15.15 -0.08
C ILE A 61 -14.51 -15.96 0.71
N TYR A 62 -14.52 -15.85 2.04
CA TYR A 62 -15.46 -16.53 2.91
C TYR A 62 -16.91 -16.10 2.64
N ILE A 63 -17.19 -14.80 2.63
CA ILE A 63 -18.55 -14.29 2.33
C ILE A 63 -18.97 -14.68 0.92
N MET A 64 -18.07 -14.60 -0.07
CA MET A 64 -18.35 -15.07 -1.43
C MET A 64 -18.75 -16.54 -1.46
N TYR A 65 -18.03 -17.41 -0.74
CA TYR A 65 -18.36 -18.83 -0.64
C TYR A 65 -19.72 -19.07 0.03
N GLN A 66 -20.00 -18.34 1.12
CA GLN A 66 -21.26 -18.46 1.85
C GLN A 66 -22.47 -17.98 1.05
N GLN A 67 -22.30 -16.95 0.20
CA GLN A 67 -23.33 -16.49 -0.73
C GLN A 67 -23.70 -17.57 -1.75
N GLU A 68 -22.72 -18.30 -2.29
CA GLU A 68 -22.99 -19.38 -3.25
C GLU A 68 -23.73 -20.59 -2.64
N HIS A 69 -23.62 -20.77 -1.32
CA HIS A 69 -24.32 -21.83 -0.58
C HIS A 69 -25.62 -21.34 0.06
N ASN A 70 -26.08 -20.13 -0.27
CA ASN A 70 -27.28 -19.49 0.29
C ASN A 70 -27.28 -19.33 1.82
N ASN A 71 -26.11 -19.40 2.47
CA ASN A 71 -25.98 -19.19 3.92
C ASN A 71 -25.94 -17.70 4.30
N VAL A 72 -25.58 -16.84 3.34
CA VAL A 72 -25.52 -15.39 3.49
C VAL A 72 -26.36 -14.73 2.40
N VAL A 73 -27.25 -13.83 2.78
CA VAL A 73 -28.12 -13.11 1.85
C VAL A 73 -27.30 -12.11 1.03
N ILE A 74 -27.60 -11.99 -0.26
CA ILE A 74 -26.98 -10.99 -1.12
C ILE A 74 -27.62 -9.62 -0.85
N ILE A 75 -26.90 -8.72 -0.17
CA ILE A 75 -27.43 -7.39 0.20
C ILE A 75 -27.24 -6.38 -0.94
N ASN A 76 -25.99 -6.22 -1.43
CA ASN A 76 -25.68 -5.21 -2.45
C ASN A 76 -25.14 -5.81 -3.74
N VAL A 77 -24.13 -6.68 -3.63
CA VAL A 77 -23.49 -7.29 -4.78
C VAL A 77 -23.23 -8.77 -4.50
N ARG A 78 -23.36 -9.59 -5.54
CA ARG A 78 -22.92 -10.98 -5.48
C ARG A 78 -21.40 -11.00 -5.66
N PHE A 79 -20.68 -11.41 -4.63
CA PHE A 79 -19.21 -11.30 -4.61
C PHE A 79 -18.55 -12.19 -5.64
N SER A 80 -19.23 -13.24 -6.09
CA SER A 80 -18.70 -14.20 -7.08
C SER A 80 -18.71 -13.70 -8.52
N GLU A 81 -19.46 -12.62 -8.80
CA GLU A 81 -19.57 -11.95 -10.09
C GLU A 81 -18.59 -10.77 -10.16
N TRP A 82 -18.11 -10.46 -11.37
CA TRP A 82 -17.23 -9.32 -11.58
C TRP A 82 -18.07 -8.07 -11.88
N SER A 83 -18.07 -7.12 -10.96
CA SER A 83 -18.58 -5.78 -11.25
C SER A 83 -17.52 -4.95 -11.99
N PHE A 84 -17.96 -3.88 -12.64
CA PHE A 84 -17.06 -2.90 -13.26
C PHE A 84 -16.03 -2.37 -12.25
N TYR A 85 -16.47 -2.05 -11.02
CA TYR A 85 -15.59 -1.55 -9.96
C TYR A 85 -14.58 -2.60 -9.49
N ASP A 86 -14.98 -3.87 -9.36
CA ASP A 86 -14.03 -4.95 -9.02
C ASP A 86 -12.88 -5.00 -10.04
N ILE A 87 -13.20 -4.93 -11.33
CA ILE A 87 -12.21 -4.97 -12.41
C ILE A 87 -11.28 -3.75 -12.33
N VAL A 88 -11.84 -2.55 -12.15
CA VAL A 88 -11.05 -1.31 -12.04
C VAL A 88 -10.08 -1.37 -10.85
N PHE A 89 -10.56 -1.66 -9.64
CA PHE A 89 -9.70 -1.71 -8.45
C PHE A 89 -8.69 -2.85 -8.51
N TYR A 90 -9.05 -3.99 -9.12
CA TYR A 90 -8.13 -5.08 -9.37
C TYR A 90 -6.97 -4.65 -10.29
N ILE A 91 -7.28 -4.02 -11.44
CA ILE A 91 -6.29 -3.53 -12.39
C ILE A 91 -5.39 -2.47 -11.77
N LEU A 92 -5.95 -1.50 -11.04
CA LEU A 92 -5.18 -0.47 -10.35
C LEU A 92 -4.19 -1.08 -9.34
N ASN A 93 -4.61 -2.09 -8.59
CA ASN A 93 -3.74 -2.76 -7.64
C ASN A 93 -2.60 -3.53 -8.34
N ILE A 94 -2.91 -4.29 -9.40
CA ILE A 94 -1.88 -4.95 -10.24
C ILE A 94 -0.88 -3.92 -10.77
N PHE A 95 -1.36 -2.80 -11.27
CA PHE A 95 -0.51 -1.72 -11.77
C PHE A 95 0.36 -1.11 -10.66
N GLY A 96 -0.20 -0.91 -9.46
CA GLY A 96 0.54 -0.47 -8.29
C GLY A 96 1.66 -1.44 -7.88
N CYS A 97 1.36 -2.75 -7.86
CA CYS A 97 2.36 -3.79 -7.62
C CYS A 97 3.45 -3.78 -8.69
N PHE A 98 3.09 -3.62 -9.96
CA PHE A 98 4.05 -3.54 -11.07
C PHE A 98 5.02 -2.36 -10.88
N ILE A 99 4.51 -1.17 -10.57
CA ILE A 99 5.35 0.01 -10.29
C ILE A 99 6.33 -0.28 -9.14
N ARG A 100 5.85 -0.89 -8.05
CA ARG A 100 6.73 -1.24 -6.91
C ARG A 100 7.82 -2.23 -7.31
N LEU A 101 7.48 -3.29 -8.05
CA LEU A 101 8.46 -4.26 -8.53
C LEU A 101 9.48 -3.62 -9.48
N TRP A 102 9.06 -2.66 -10.30
CA TRP A 102 9.98 -1.90 -11.14
C TRP A 102 10.93 -1.05 -10.29
N CYS A 103 10.42 -0.34 -9.28
CA CYS A 103 11.24 0.41 -8.33
C CYS A 103 12.25 -0.47 -7.60
N PHE A 104 11.85 -1.67 -7.16
CA PHE A 104 12.75 -2.63 -6.51
C PHE A 104 13.88 -3.05 -7.44
N ARG A 105 13.56 -3.34 -8.70
CA ARG A 105 14.56 -3.71 -9.72
C ARG A 105 15.49 -2.56 -10.10
N THR A 106 15.00 -1.33 -10.09
CA THR A 106 15.78 -0.13 -10.44
C THR A 106 16.71 0.30 -9.31
N LEU A 107 16.21 0.37 -8.07
CA LEU A 107 17.04 0.75 -6.92
C LEU A 107 17.95 -0.38 -6.42
N LYS A 108 17.57 -1.65 -6.65
CA LYS A 108 18.30 -2.84 -6.16
C LYS A 108 18.65 -2.69 -4.68
N GLU A 109 19.94 -2.71 -4.32
CA GLU A 109 20.46 -2.57 -2.96
C GLU A 109 20.09 -1.25 -2.27
N PHE A 110 19.82 -0.17 -3.03
CA PHE A 110 19.42 1.13 -2.47
C PHE A 110 17.96 1.18 -2.04
N PHE A 111 17.14 0.16 -2.36
CA PHE A 111 15.77 0.10 -1.88
C PHE A 111 15.74 -0.35 -0.42
N THR A 112 15.44 0.56 0.50
CA THR A 112 15.24 0.28 1.91
C THR A 112 13.93 0.86 2.41
N PHE A 113 13.17 0.10 3.20
CA PHE A 113 11.97 0.62 3.87
C PHE A 113 12.35 1.61 4.98
N ASN A 114 13.57 1.52 5.50
CA ASN A 114 14.15 2.55 6.35
C ASN A 114 14.64 3.68 5.45
N VAL A 115 14.26 4.93 5.76
CA VAL A 115 14.83 6.09 5.07
C VAL A 115 16.27 6.24 5.55
N THR A 116 17.20 5.56 4.89
CA THR A 116 18.59 5.48 5.31
C THR A 116 19.51 5.57 4.10
N ILE A 117 20.53 6.41 4.21
CA ILE A 117 21.56 6.54 3.19
C ILE A 117 22.58 5.42 3.41
N LEU A 118 22.64 4.48 2.46
CA LEU A 118 23.63 3.42 2.46
C LEU A 118 25.04 3.95 2.13
N LYS A 119 26.07 3.18 2.48
CA LYS A 119 27.44 3.46 2.01
C LYS A 119 27.42 3.40 0.47
N ASN A 120 28.01 4.40 -0.19
CA ASN A 120 28.00 4.56 -1.65
C ASN A 120 26.62 4.75 -2.29
N HIS A 121 25.61 5.22 -1.55
CA HIS A 121 24.30 5.56 -2.13
C HIS A 121 24.47 6.58 -3.27
N ARG A 122 23.91 6.27 -4.43
CA ARG A 122 23.90 7.14 -5.62
C ARG A 122 22.47 7.58 -5.90
N LEU A 123 22.30 8.77 -6.44
CA LEU A 123 21.01 9.22 -6.93
C LEU A 123 20.67 8.46 -8.21
N ILE A 124 19.63 7.64 -8.17
CA ILE A 124 19.17 6.86 -9.33
C ILE A 124 18.10 7.66 -10.06
N ASP A 125 18.34 7.95 -11.35
CA ASP A 125 17.45 8.72 -12.20
C ASP A 125 16.97 7.95 -13.44
N THR A 126 17.10 6.62 -13.42
CA THR A 126 16.68 5.70 -14.49
C THR A 126 15.38 4.98 -14.13
N GLY A 127 14.77 4.30 -15.10
CA GLY A 127 13.52 3.55 -14.89
C GLY A 127 12.38 4.46 -14.44
N PRO A 128 11.58 4.09 -13.41
CA PRO A 128 10.44 4.89 -12.99
C PRO A 128 10.87 6.21 -12.31
N TYR A 129 12.11 6.28 -11.79
CA TYR A 129 12.71 7.50 -11.21
C TYR A 129 13.11 8.53 -12.27
N ALA A 130 13.18 8.14 -13.54
CA ALA A 130 13.35 9.09 -14.63
C ALA A 130 12.12 10.01 -14.78
N LEU A 131 10.93 9.51 -14.43
CA LEU A 131 9.64 10.18 -14.66
C LEU A 131 9.20 11.02 -13.46
N VAL A 132 9.30 10.45 -12.25
CA VAL A 132 8.80 11.06 -11.01
C VAL A 132 9.74 10.77 -9.86
N ILE A 133 9.68 11.59 -8.82
CA ILE A 133 10.56 11.46 -7.65
C ILE A 133 10.19 10.21 -6.82
N HIS A 134 8.89 9.98 -6.61
CA HIS A 134 8.38 8.98 -5.66
C HIS A 134 7.46 7.92 -6.33
N PRO A 135 7.94 7.18 -7.34
CA PRO A 135 7.10 6.22 -8.08
C PRO A 135 6.60 5.09 -7.18
N SER A 136 7.45 4.59 -6.27
CA SER A 136 7.08 3.51 -5.34
C SER A 136 5.91 3.89 -4.42
N TYR A 137 5.80 5.16 -4.00
CA TYR A 137 4.68 5.65 -3.21
C TYR A 137 3.40 5.72 -4.02
N THR A 138 3.49 6.04 -5.31
CA THR A 138 2.34 5.95 -6.23
C THR A 138 1.81 4.51 -6.28
N GLY A 139 2.71 3.53 -6.36
CA GLY A 139 2.32 2.12 -6.32
C GLY A 139 1.61 1.72 -5.02
N VAL A 140 2.03 2.24 -3.86
CA VAL A 140 1.34 2.01 -2.57
C VAL A 140 -0.06 2.57 -2.58
N ILE A 141 -0.23 3.82 -3.04
CA ILE A 141 -1.55 4.48 -3.07
C ILE A 141 -2.53 3.65 -3.91
N LEU A 142 -2.13 3.22 -5.11
CA LEU A 142 -2.94 2.40 -5.99
C LEU A 142 -3.32 1.04 -5.37
N MET A 143 -2.39 0.40 -4.66
CA MET A 143 -2.67 -0.85 -3.95
C MET A 143 -3.69 -0.65 -2.81
N THR A 144 -3.57 0.46 -2.07
CA THR A 144 -4.45 0.78 -0.94
C THR A 144 -5.90 1.02 -1.37
N LEU A 145 -6.15 1.58 -2.57
CA LEU A 145 -7.50 1.80 -3.10
C LEU A 145 -8.34 0.52 -3.18
N ASN A 146 -7.73 -0.60 -3.56
CA ASN A 146 -8.45 -1.88 -3.60
C ASN A 146 -8.78 -2.40 -2.19
N VAL A 147 -7.90 -2.19 -1.22
CA VAL A 147 -8.17 -2.57 0.18
C VAL A 147 -9.37 -1.78 0.71
N GLN A 148 -9.42 -0.48 0.42
CA GLN A 148 -10.53 0.41 0.77
C GLN A 148 -11.84 -0.06 0.13
N TYR A 149 -11.81 -0.43 -1.15
CA TYR A 149 -12.97 -0.96 -1.84
C TYR A 149 -13.47 -2.28 -1.26
N MET A 150 -12.56 -3.21 -0.90
CA MET A 150 -12.92 -4.47 -0.28
C MET A 150 -13.51 -4.28 1.12
N ILE A 151 -12.97 -3.36 1.92
CA ILE A 151 -13.56 -2.97 3.22
C ILE A 151 -14.96 -2.40 3.01
N TYR A 152 -15.14 -1.54 2.01
CA TYR A 152 -16.45 -1.02 1.64
C TYR A 152 -17.41 -2.12 1.20
N GLN A 153 -17.01 -3.16 0.45
CA GLN A 153 -17.95 -4.25 0.14
C GLN A 153 -18.31 -5.08 1.39
N LEU A 154 -17.33 -5.33 2.25
CA LEU A 154 -17.51 -6.13 3.47
C LEU A 154 -18.35 -5.45 4.55
N HIS A 155 -18.47 -4.12 4.54
CA HIS A 155 -19.16 -3.40 5.61
C HIS A 155 -20.62 -3.79 5.81
N TYR A 156 -21.31 -4.18 4.75
CA TYR A 156 -22.71 -4.59 4.82
C TYR A 156 -22.89 -5.95 5.50
N TYR A 157 -21.85 -6.78 5.55
CA TYR A 157 -21.94 -8.18 5.99
C TYR A 157 -21.34 -8.39 7.39
N ILE A 158 -20.27 -7.68 7.74
CA ILE A 158 -19.57 -7.90 9.02
C ILE A 158 -20.48 -7.70 10.25
N PRO A 159 -21.33 -6.66 10.35
CA PRO A 159 -22.22 -6.49 11.51
C PRO A 159 -23.27 -7.59 11.68
N ILE A 160 -23.64 -8.28 10.59
CA ILE A 160 -24.70 -9.30 10.60
C ILE A 160 -24.13 -10.68 10.97
N TYR A 161 -22.91 -10.98 10.52
CA TYR A 161 -22.33 -12.33 10.58
C TYR A 161 -21.10 -12.43 11.50
N SER A 162 -20.61 -11.33 12.07
CA SER A 162 -19.51 -11.37 13.04
C SER A 162 -20.04 -11.55 14.46
N PRO A 163 -19.51 -12.49 15.25
CA PRO A 163 -19.84 -12.63 16.68
C PRO A 163 -19.27 -11.47 17.52
N VAL A 164 -18.33 -10.70 16.96
CA VAL A 164 -17.73 -9.51 17.59
C VAL A 164 -18.27 -8.26 16.92
N ASP A 165 -18.77 -7.32 17.73
CA ASP A 165 -19.23 -6.03 17.24
C ASP A 165 -18.05 -5.12 16.85
N PHE A 166 -17.61 -5.26 15.61
CA PHE A 166 -16.63 -4.37 14.99
C PHE A 166 -17.26 -3.06 14.46
N SER A 167 -18.60 -2.87 14.60
CA SER A 167 -19.34 -1.68 14.13
C SER A 167 -18.69 -0.34 14.52
N PRO A 168 -18.15 -0.16 15.74
CA PRO A 168 -17.63 1.14 16.13
C PRO A 168 -16.31 1.47 15.44
N PHE A 169 -15.40 0.51 15.23
CA PHE A 169 -14.01 0.78 14.82
C PHE A 169 -13.78 0.77 13.32
N ILE A 170 -14.51 -0.07 12.57
CA ILE A 170 -14.32 -0.23 11.13
C ILE A 170 -15.40 0.53 10.34
N PHE A 171 -16.57 0.81 10.96
CA PHE A 171 -17.79 1.15 10.23
C PHE A 171 -18.43 2.49 10.61
N ASN A 172 -17.87 3.23 11.56
CA ASN A 172 -18.21 4.65 11.71
C ASN A 172 -17.37 5.46 10.71
N TRP A 173 -18.04 6.18 9.81
CA TRP A 173 -17.41 7.03 8.81
C TRP A 173 -16.38 8.01 9.44
N TYR A 174 -16.59 8.41 10.69
CA TYR A 174 -15.64 9.19 11.47
C TYR A 174 -14.27 8.50 11.66
N TYR A 175 -14.23 7.23 12.11
CA TYR A 175 -12.95 6.54 12.29
C TYR A 175 -12.30 6.16 10.97
N TYR A 176 -13.10 5.84 9.94
CA TYR A 176 -12.58 5.56 8.61
C TYR A 176 -11.92 6.80 7.98
N THR A 177 -12.58 7.96 8.08
CA THR A 177 -12.04 9.24 7.63
C THR A 177 -10.81 9.65 8.44
N LEU A 178 -10.82 9.47 9.77
CA LEU A 178 -9.67 9.69 10.63
C LEU A 178 -8.48 8.78 10.26
N PHE A 179 -8.75 7.51 9.95
CA PHE A 179 -7.72 6.56 9.54
C PHE A 179 -7.09 6.95 8.20
N ILE A 180 -7.90 7.32 7.20
CA ILE A 180 -7.39 7.83 5.92
C ILE A 180 -6.56 9.10 6.13
N PHE A 181 -7.07 10.04 6.93
CA PHE A 181 -6.36 11.28 7.23
C PHE A 181 -5.00 11.01 7.89
N LEU A 182 -4.97 10.15 8.91
CA LEU A 182 -3.73 9.77 9.59
C LEU A 182 -2.76 9.07 8.63
N TYR A 183 -3.25 8.18 7.76
CA TYR A 183 -2.45 7.49 6.76
C TYR A 183 -1.80 8.47 5.77
N VAL A 184 -2.57 9.42 5.24
CA VAL A 184 -2.07 10.46 4.33
C VAL A 184 -1.09 11.40 5.03
N TYR A 185 -1.39 11.81 6.28
CA TYR A 185 -0.52 12.66 7.08
C TYR A 185 0.83 11.99 7.33
N LEU A 186 0.85 10.75 7.82
CA LEU A 186 2.07 9.99 8.06
C LEU A 186 2.84 9.76 6.74
N GLY A 187 2.15 9.39 5.67
CA GLY A 187 2.75 9.25 4.34
C GLY A 187 3.46 10.53 3.88
N THR A 188 2.82 11.69 4.06
CA THR A 188 3.40 12.98 3.70
C THR A 188 4.63 13.32 4.53
N GLN A 189 4.56 13.12 5.85
CA GLN A 189 5.72 13.32 6.73
C GLN A 189 6.91 12.45 6.31
N ARG A 190 6.65 11.20 5.92
CA ARG A 190 7.69 10.30 5.43
C ARG A 190 8.36 10.80 4.17
N ILE A 191 7.57 11.23 3.19
CA ILE A 191 8.08 11.78 1.93
C ILE A 191 8.95 13.01 2.18
N LEU A 192 8.49 13.93 3.04
CA LEU A 192 9.27 15.12 3.40
C LEU A 192 10.59 14.76 4.10
N ASN A 193 10.59 13.79 5.01
CA ASN A 193 11.80 13.32 5.66
C ASN A 193 12.78 12.67 4.67
N GLU A 194 12.28 11.89 3.71
CA GLU A 194 13.08 11.30 2.63
C GLU A 194 13.70 12.37 1.72
N GLU A 195 12.91 13.34 1.27
CA GLU A 195 13.42 14.46 0.45
C GLU A 195 14.48 15.28 1.20
N ASN A 196 14.28 15.53 2.51
CA ASN A 196 15.25 16.23 3.34
C ASN A 196 16.57 15.45 3.47
N LEU A 197 16.50 14.12 3.64
CA LEU A 197 17.70 13.28 3.72
C LEU A 197 18.42 13.20 2.38
N LEU A 198 17.70 13.10 1.26
CA LEU A 198 18.27 13.13 -0.08
C LEU A 198 18.93 14.49 -0.36
N LYS A 199 18.30 15.60 0.03
CA LYS A 199 18.87 16.95 -0.08
C LYS A 199 20.14 17.11 0.75
N GLN A 200 20.15 16.64 2.00
CA GLN A 200 21.33 16.67 2.86
C GLN A 200 22.50 15.86 2.28
N LYS A 201 22.21 14.75 1.58
CA LYS A 201 23.24 13.87 1.02
C LYS A 201 23.79 14.33 -0.33
N PHE A 202 22.91 14.73 -1.24
CA PHE A 202 23.22 14.97 -2.64
C PHE A 202 23.28 16.46 -3.00
N GLY A 203 22.76 17.35 -2.15
CA GLY A 203 22.83 18.80 -2.32
C GLY A 203 22.36 19.25 -3.70
N ARG A 204 23.27 19.82 -4.50
CA ARG A 204 22.97 20.36 -5.84
C ARG A 204 22.44 19.31 -6.82
N GLU A 205 22.90 18.06 -6.74
CA GLU A 205 22.41 16.99 -7.64
C GLU A 205 20.92 16.73 -7.40
N TRP A 206 20.48 16.75 -6.13
CA TRP A 206 19.07 16.61 -5.76
C TRP A 206 18.23 17.80 -6.23
N ASP A 207 18.74 19.03 -6.09
CA ASP A 207 18.02 20.22 -6.55
C ASP A 207 17.79 20.20 -8.07
N LEU A 208 18.80 19.79 -8.85
CA LEU A 208 18.66 19.61 -10.30
C LEU A 208 17.71 18.47 -10.67
N TYR A 209 17.75 17.38 -9.92
CA TYR A 209 16.89 16.21 -10.13
C TYR A 209 15.42 16.52 -9.84
N SER A 210 15.14 17.17 -8.71
CA SER A 210 13.79 17.49 -8.24
C SER A 210 13.13 18.58 -9.07
N LYS A 211 13.87 19.60 -9.54
CA LYS A 211 13.31 20.69 -10.35
C LYS A 211 12.68 20.22 -11.67
N LYS A 212 13.17 19.11 -12.23
CA LYS A 212 12.70 18.57 -13.52
C LYS A 212 11.52 17.60 -13.38
N ARG A 213 11.15 17.19 -12.15
CA ARG A 213 10.24 16.06 -11.93
C ARG A 213 9.14 16.41 -10.95
N LYS A 214 7.95 15.86 -11.19
CA LYS A 214 6.86 15.89 -10.21
C LYS A 214 7.13 14.87 -9.11
N ARG A 215 6.58 15.13 -7.91
CA ARG A 215 6.66 14.18 -6.78
C ARG A 215 6.00 12.85 -7.12
N PHE A 216 4.81 12.90 -7.69
CA PHE A 216 3.99 11.75 -8.04
C PHE A 216 3.61 11.75 -9.52
N ILE A 217 3.06 10.62 -9.98
CA ILE A 217 2.54 10.51 -11.35
C ILE A 217 1.35 11.47 -11.49
N PRO A 218 1.41 12.46 -12.41
CA PRO A 218 0.30 13.38 -12.60
C PRO A 218 -0.96 12.62 -13.04
N TYR A 219 -2.12 13.09 -12.58
CA TYR A 219 -3.45 12.52 -12.86
C TYR A 219 -3.80 11.20 -12.15
N LEU A 220 -2.90 10.60 -11.36
CA LEU A 220 -3.18 9.40 -10.56
C LEU A 220 -3.36 9.68 -9.06
N ILE A 221 -2.97 10.87 -8.58
CA ILE A 221 -2.96 11.30 -7.17
C ILE A 221 -3.38 12.76 -7.09
#